data_AF-A0A935EJD6-F1
#
_entry.id   AF-A0A935EJD6-F1
#
_cell.length_a   1.000
_cell.length_b   1.000
_cell.length_c   1.000
_cell.angle_alpha   90.00
_cell.angle_beta   90.00
_cell.angle_gamma   90.00
#
_symmetry.space_group_name_H-M   'P 1'
#
loop_
_entity.id
_entity.type
_entity.pdbx_description
1 polymer ?
#
loop_
_entity_poly.entity_id
_entity_poly.type
_entity_poly.pdbx_seq_one_letter_code
_entity_poly.pdbx_strand_id
1 'polypeptide(L)' 'MNSPEDLARQRFMILNLVRFGAIAFVFAGAANVGGKLLPDLSPALGYVLLIVGVLDFFLAPVLLKRNWRNPDA' A
#
# COMPACT_ATOMS: atom_id res chain seq x y z
N MET A 1 28.38 -5.92 4.97
CA MET A 1 27.46 -5.58 6.08
C MET A 1 26.81 -4.27 5.71
N ASN A 2 25.48 -4.22 5.58
CA ASN A 2 24.80 -2.94 5.38
C ASN A 2 25.05 -2.06 6.62
N SER A 3 25.45 -0.80 6.43
CA SER A 3 25.54 0.15 7.55
C SER A 3 24.15 0.25 8.22
N PRO A 4 24.05 0.54 9.54
CA PRO A 4 22.77 0.88 10.17
C PRO A 4 21.98 1.95 9.39
N GLU A 5 22.69 2.87 8.73
CA GLU A 5 22.12 3.91 7.87
C GLU A 5 21.50 3.35 6.59
N ASP A 6 22.16 2.37 5.95
CA ASP A 6 21.66 1.70 4.74
C ASP A 6 20.37 0.93 5.04
N LEU A 7 20.34 0.24 6.19
CA LEU A 7 19.15 -0.47 6.64
C LEU A 7 17.99 0.49 6.94
N ALA A 8 18.26 1.62 7.59
CA ALA A 8 17.26 2.65 7.86
C ALA A 8 16.71 3.25 6.56
N ARG A 9 17.58 3.55 5.60
CA ARG A 9 17.20 4.04 4.27
C ARG A 9 16.33 3.04 3.52
N GLN A 10 16.72 1.76 3.52
CA GLN A 10 15.94 0.70 2.88
C GLN A 10 14.54 0.60 3.48
N ARG A 11 14.42 0.57 4.82
CA ARG A 11 13.13 0.53 5.52
C ARG A 11 12.27 1.75 5.20
N PHE A 12 12.87 2.93 5.16
CA PHE A 12 12.17 4.17 4.78
C PHE A 12 11.63 4.08 3.34
N MET A 13 12.44 3.62 2.38
CA MET A 13 11.99 3.45 1.00
C MET A 13 10.82 2.45 0.90
N ILE A 14 10.90 1.30 1.57
CA ILE A 14 9.84 0.30 1.53
C ILE A 14 8.55 0.86 2.15
N LEU A 15 8.62 1.54 3.30
CA LEU A 15 7.43 2.14 3.93
C LEU A 15 6.74 3.16 3.02
N ASN A 16 7.52 4.00 2.34
CA ASN A 16 6.94 4.96 1.40
C ASN A 16 6.35 4.27 0.18
N LEU A 17 7.04 3.27 -0.39
CA LEU A 17 6.53 2.53 -1.54
C LEU A 17 5.18 1.88 -1.25
N VAL A 18 5.04 1.23 -0.09
CA VAL A 18 3.77 0.63 0.35
C VAL A 18 2.66 1.68 0.51
N ARG A 19 2.96 2.83 1.12
CA ARG A 19 1.98 3.92 1.29
C ARG A 19 1.54 4.51 -0.04
N PHE A 20 2.49 4.79 -0.94
CA PHE A 20 2.17 5.34 -2.26
C PHE A 20 1.40 4.32 -3.12
N GLY A 21 1.74 3.03 -3.03
CA GLY A 21 0.96 1.97 -3.67
C GLY A 21 -0.49 1.92 -3.16
N ALA A 22 -0.66 1.97 -1.83
CA ALA A 22 -1.99 2.00 -1.21
C ALA A 22 -2.80 3.24 -1.63
N ILE A 23 -2.17 4.43 -1.66
CA ILE A 23 -2.78 5.66 -2.17
C ILE A 23 -3.18 5.50 -3.64
N ALA A 24 -2.33 4.89 -4.46
CA ALA A 24 -2.63 4.64 -5.87
C ALA A 24 -3.87 3.73 -6.04
N PHE A 25 -4.04 2.71 -5.19
CA PHE A 25 -5.25 1.89 -5.18
C PHE A 25 -6.50 2.66 -4.78
N VAL A 26 -6.40 3.55 -3.79
CA VAL A 26 -7.52 4.43 -3.43
C VAL A 26 -7.94 5.31 -4.62
N PHE A 27 -6.99 5.97 -5.28
CA PHE A 27 -7.30 6.81 -6.44
C PHE A 27 -7.80 5.99 -7.63
N ALA A 28 -7.23 4.81 -7.89
CA ALA A 28 -7.68 3.91 -8.94
C ALA A 28 -9.13 3.45 -8.69
N GLY A 29 -9.45 3.09 -7.45
CA GLY A 29 -10.79 2.71 -7.03
C GLY A 29 -11.79 3.86 -7.17
N ALA A 30 -11.45 5.05 -6.70
CA ALA A 30 -12.27 6.26 -6.86
C ALA A 30 -12.54 6.58 -8.33
N ALA A 31 -11.49 6.55 -9.17
CA ALA A 31 -11.62 6.77 -10.60
C ALA A 31 -12.49 5.70 -11.28
N ASN A 32 -12.41 4.44 -10.85
CA ASN A 32 -13.24 3.37 -11.37
C ASN A 32 -14.72 3.51 -10.99
N VAL A 33 -15.02 3.86 -9.72
CA VAL A 33 -16.39 4.16 -9.28
C VAL A 33 -16.98 5.33 -10.07
N GLY A 34 -16.16 6.33 -10.40
CA GLY A 34 -16.55 7.45 -11.26
C GLY A 34 -16.64 7.12 -12.75
N GLY A 35 -16.40 5.87 -13.17
CA GLY A 35 -16.41 5.45 -14.58
C GLY A 35 -15.30 6.07 -15.42
N LYS A 36 -14.19 6.51 -14.81
CA LYS A 36 -13.07 7.21 -15.47
C LYS A 36 -11.86 6.32 -15.75
N LEU A 37 -11.77 5.16 -15.10
CA LEU A 37 -10.62 4.26 -15.24
C LEU A 37 -10.94 3.04 -16.11
N LEU A 38 -11.84 2.17 -15.65
CA LEU A 38 -12.27 0.98 -16.39
C LEU A 38 -13.81 1.03 -16.51
N PRO A 39 -14.35 1.84 -17.45
CA PRO A 39 -15.79 2.10 -17.54
C PRO A 39 -16.64 0.85 -17.80
N ASP A 40 -16.07 -0.16 -18.46
CA ASP A 40 -16.75 -1.44 -18.75
C ASP A 40 -16.67 -2.44 -17.59
N LEU A 41 -15.89 -2.13 -16.55
CA LEU A 41 -15.66 -2.99 -15.42
C LEU A 41 -16.60 -2.63 -14.27
N SER A 42 -17.12 -3.65 -13.58
CA SER A 42 -18.12 -3.47 -12.53
C SER A 42 -17.69 -2.43 -11.48
N PRO A 43 -18.58 -1.50 -11.06
CA PRO A 43 -18.32 -0.56 -9.97
C PRO A 43 -17.88 -1.24 -8.67
N ALA A 44 -18.27 -2.50 -8.47
CA ALA A 44 -17.83 -3.33 -7.34
C ALA A 44 -16.30 -3.40 -7.23
N LEU A 45 -15.58 -3.48 -8.36
CA LEU A 45 -14.11 -3.49 -8.33
C LEU A 45 -13.55 -2.18 -7.79
N GLY A 46 -14.17 -1.05 -8.13
CA GLY A 46 -13.74 0.27 -7.63
C GLY A 46 -13.86 0.36 -6.11
N TYR A 47 -14.95 -0.17 -5.54
CA TYR A 47 -15.12 -0.26 -4.09
C TYR A 47 -14.11 -1.22 -3.44
N VAL A 48 -13.81 -2.36 -4.06
CA VAL A 48 -12.78 -3.28 -3.57
C VAL A 48 -11.41 -2.58 -3.53
N LEU A 49 -11.01 -1.90 -4.60
CA LEU A 49 -9.74 -1.16 -4.66
C LEU A 49 -9.66 -0.04 -3.61
N LEU A 50 -10.77 0.68 -3.38
CA LEU A 50 -10.85 1.69 -2.32
C LEU A 50 -10.62 1.08 -0.93
N ILE A 51 -11.36 0.02 -0.59
CA ILE A 51 -11.28 -0.62 0.71
C ILE A 51 -9.88 -1.21 0.92
N VAL A 52 -9.36 -1.93 -0.07
CA VAL A 52 -8.01 -2.51 -0.02
C VAL A 52 -6.96 -1.42 0.14
N GLY A 53 -7.00 -0.36 -0.67
CA GLY A 53 -6.06 0.75 -0.56
C GLY A 53 -6.10 1.43 0.81
N VAL A 54 -7.28 1.65 1.39
CA VAL A 54 -7.39 2.21 2.75
C VAL A 54 -6.81 1.25 3.79
N LEU A 55 -7.19 -0.03 3.74
CA LEU A 55 -6.70 -1.03 4.69
C LEU A 55 -5.18 -1.18 4.58
N ASP A 56 -4.62 -1.28 3.38
CA ASP A 56 -3.18 -1.42 3.16
C ASP A 56 -2.42 -0.19 3.64
N PHE A 57 -2.95 1.03 3.45
CA PHE A 57 -2.30 2.25 3.90
C PHE A 57 -2.03 2.25 5.41
N PHE A 58 -2.96 1.70 6.21
CA PHE A 58 -2.83 1.63 7.67
C PHE A 58 -2.18 0.34 8.16
N LEU A 59 -2.58 -0.81 7.61
CA LEU A 59 -2.19 -2.12 8.13
C LEU A 59 -0.83 -2.58 7.62
N ALA A 60 -0.52 -2.40 6.33
CA ALA A 60 0.71 -2.93 5.77
C ALA A 60 1.98 -2.33 6.43
N PRO A 61 2.08 -1.02 6.72
CA PRO A 61 3.21 -0.46 7.47
C PRO A 61 3.34 -1.02 8.90
N VAL A 62 2.22 -1.31 9.57
CA VAL A 62 2.21 -1.88 10.92
C VAL A 62 2.72 -3.31 10.90
N LEU A 63 2.26 -4.12 9.95
CA LEU A 63 2.74 -5.48 9.75
C LEU A 63 4.22 -5.51 9.39
N LEU A 64 4.67 -4.63 8.51
CA LEU A 64 6.06 -4.52 8.10
C LEU A 64 6.98 -4.12 9.27
N LYS A 65 6.54 -3.16 10.09
CA LYS A 65 7.23 -2.77 11.33
C LYS A 65 7.29 -3.94 12.32
N ARG A 66 6.22 -4.73 12.43
CA ARG A 66 6.19 -5.92 13.31
C ARG A 66 7.19 -6.97 12.83
N ASN A 67 7.25 -7.20 11.52
CA ASN A 67 8.20 -8.13 10.91
C ASN A 67 9.65 -7.71 11.16
N TRP A 68 9.97 -6.41 11.03
CA TRP A 68 11.33 -5.91 11.30
C TRP A 68 11.74 -5.95 12.76
N ARG A 69 10.79 -6.10 13.69
CA ARG A 69 11.06 -6.29 15.12
C ARG A 69 11.31 -7.76 15.48
N ASN A 70 10.87 -8.70 14.65
CA ASN A 70 11.01 -10.13 14.87
C ASN A 70 11.80 -10.72 13.70
N PRO A 71 13.15 -10.73 13.75
CA PRO A 71 13.97 -11.24 12.66
C PRO A 71 13.74 -12.73 12.31
N ASP A 72 13.14 -13.51 13.23
CA ASP A 72 13.12 -14.98 13.20
C ASP A 72 11.70 -15.61 13.22
N ALA A 73 10.66 -14.90 12.75
CA ALA A 73 9.31 -15.49 12.59
C ALA A 73 9.11 -16.09 11.19
#